data_AF-A0A6N3Z1K2-F1
#
_entry.id   AF-A0A6N3Z1K2-F1
#
_cell.length_a   1.000
_cell.length_b   1.000
_cell.length_c   1.000
_cell.angle_alpha   90.00
_cell.angle_beta   90.00
_cell.angle_gamma   90.00
#
_symmetry.space_group_name_H-M   'P 1'
#
loop_
_entity.id
_entity.type
_entity.pdbx_description
1 polymer ?
#
loop_
_entity_poly.entity_id
_entity_poly.type
_entity_poly.pdbx_seq_one_letter_code
_entity_poly.pdbx_strand_id
1 'polypeptide(L)'
;MKYQLISLSDADLSCTNVFLEGAVLAANMATKPLEPEVWLNGLVGTDVTLNIKNAVIHQIEQQYTLLKRNEYEIANLIDTDNVDLLADFAEGFMSVWPLIEDMWAEVSIGDGTSRMLSALLTTLMLALDEEQTQAQMKEAGIDTPPTLKSMLPQLDMMILEVAMAADELQIGYKGQKVNPYKDIGRNDACPCDSGKKFKQCCGK
;
A
#
# COMPACT_ATOMS: atom_id res chain seq x y z
N MET A 1 3.44 4.37 19.70
CA MET A 1 4.09 5.33 18.78
C MET A 1 3.05 5.68 17.72
N LYS A 2 2.95 6.94 17.31
CA LYS A 2 2.12 7.32 16.17
C LYS A 2 2.75 6.67 14.92
N TYR A 3 1.94 6.10 14.03
CA TYR A 3 2.42 5.56 12.77
C TYR A 3 3.13 6.66 11.97
N GLN A 4 4.20 6.30 11.27
CA GLN A 4 5.04 7.22 10.51
C GLN A 4 5.43 6.58 9.19
N LEU A 5 5.66 7.42 8.19
CA LEU A 5 6.26 6.99 6.93
C LEU A 5 7.61 6.34 7.22
N ILE A 6 7.95 5.31 6.45
CA ILE A 6 9.26 4.66 6.53
C ILE A 6 10.35 5.71 6.35
N SER A 7 11.38 5.68 7.20
CA SER A 7 12.49 6.65 7.15
C SER A 7 13.78 5.92 6.79
N LEU A 8 14.17 6.00 5.51
CA LEU A 8 15.35 5.30 4.98
C LEU A 8 16.45 6.31 4.62
N SER A 9 16.79 7.22 5.54
CA SER A 9 17.73 8.33 5.31
C SER A 9 19.14 7.90 4.87
N ASP A 10 19.51 6.65 5.10
CA ASP A 10 20.82 6.08 4.75
C ASP A 10 20.80 5.25 3.46
N ALA A 11 19.63 5.12 2.81
CA ALA A 11 19.49 4.42 1.53
C ALA A 11 19.43 5.42 0.36
N ASP A 12 20.18 5.15 -0.71
CA ASP A 12 20.10 5.90 -1.97
C ASP A 12 18.84 5.49 -2.73
N LEU A 13 17.70 6.02 -2.30
CA LEU A 13 16.40 5.71 -2.88
C LEU A 13 16.12 6.60 -4.10
N SER A 14 15.67 5.96 -5.17
CA SER A 14 15.12 6.63 -6.36
C SER A 14 13.73 7.23 -6.13
N CYS A 15 13.09 6.96 -4.99
CA CYS A 15 11.71 7.34 -4.69
C CYS A 15 11.58 7.93 -3.28
N THR A 16 10.47 8.60 -3.02
CA THR A 16 10.21 9.24 -1.73
C THR A 16 9.62 8.24 -0.72
N ASN A 17 9.58 8.64 0.56
CA ASN A 17 8.91 7.84 1.60
C ASN A 17 7.37 7.82 1.42
N VAL A 18 6.80 8.84 0.77
CA VAL A 18 5.36 8.93 0.50
C VAL A 18 4.97 7.98 -0.64
N PHE A 19 5.79 7.93 -1.69
CA PHE A 19 5.70 6.91 -2.74
C PHE A 19 5.75 5.49 -2.15
N LEU A 20 6.76 5.20 -1.33
CA LEU A 20 6.89 3.86 -0.73
C LEU A 20 5.69 3.49 0.15
N GLU A 21 5.08 4.45 0.84
CA GLU A 21 3.87 4.21 1.65
C GLU A 21 2.69 3.77 0.77
N GLY A 22 2.50 4.38 -0.40
CA GLY A 22 1.50 3.96 -1.39
C GLY A 22 1.77 2.56 -1.94
N ALA A 23 3.02 2.26 -2.27
CA ALA A 23 3.44 0.94 -2.74
C ALA A 23 3.22 -0.15 -1.67
N VAL A 24 3.52 0.16 -0.42
CA VAL A 24 3.25 -0.72 0.74
C VAL A 24 1.74 -0.93 0.92
N LEU A 25 0.92 0.10 0.74
CA LEU A 25 -0.54 -0.04 0.81
C LEU A 25 -1.07 -1.00 -0.26
N ALA A 26 -0.64 -0.83 -1.52
CA ALA A 26 -1.00 -1.75 -2.58
C ALA A 26 -0.56 -3.19 -2.27
N ALA A 27 0.67 -3.39 -1.77
CA ALA A 27 1.15 -4.71 -1.37
C ALA A 27 0.28 -5.36 -0.27
N ASN A 28 -0.20 -4.57 0.70
CA ASN A 28 -1.16 -5.01 1.72
C ASN A 28 -2.57 -5.31 1.19
N MET A 29 -2.88 -4.87 -0.03
CA MET A 29 -4.13 -5.18 -0.73
C MET A 29 -4.02 -6.36 -1.70
N ALA A 30 -2.92 -7.12 -1.67
CA ALA A 30 -2.81 -8.38 -2.41
C ALA A 30 -3.78 -9.44 -1.83
N THR A 31 -4.54 -10.12 -2.70
CA THR A 31 -5.50 -11.16 -2.29
C THR A 31 -4.86 -12.53 -2.06
N LYS A 32 -3.56 -12.66 -2.34
CA LYS A 32 -2.71 -13.84 -2.09
C LYS A 32 -1.35 -13.37 -1.57
N PRO A 33 -0.55 -14.24 -0.93
CA PRO A 33 0.77 -13.86 -0.43
C PRO A 33 1.65 -13.26 -1.54
N LEU A 34 2.19 -12.07 -1.27
CA LEU A 34 3.08 -11.33 -2.17
C LEU A 34 4.40 -11.05 -1.45
N GLU A 35 5.50 -11.61 -1.98
CA GLU A 35 6.84 -11.36 -1.45
C GLU A 35 7.28 -9.93 -1.79
N PRO A 36 7.87 -9.17 -0.84
CA PRO A 36 8.32 -7.80 -1.07
C PRO A 36 9.21 -7.63 -2.30
N GLU A 37 10.13 -8.56 -2.54
CA GLU A 37 11.04 -8.51 -3.69
C GLU A 37 10.34 -8.53 -5.05
N VAL A 38 9.11 -9.08 -5.14
CA VAL A 38 8.38 -9.17 -6.41
C VAL A 38 8.03 -7.78 -6.94
N TRP A 39 7.65 -6.86 -6.05
CA TRP A 39 7.27 -5.49 -6.43
C TRP A 39 8.40 -4.49 -6.15
N LEU A 40 9.13 -4.64 -5.04
CA LEU A 40 10.13 -3.65 -4.61
C LEU A 40 11.35 -3.57 -5.53
N ASN A 41 11.78 -4.70 -6.11
CA ASN A 41 12.90 -4.74 -7.05
C ASN A 41 12.67 -3.83 -8.28
N GLY A 42 11.42 -3.75 -8.76
CA GLY A 42 11.06 -2.91 -9.89
C GLY A 42 11.09 -1.41 -9.58
N LEU A 43 10.92 -1.03 -8.31
CA LEU A 43 10.83 0.36 -7.87
C LEU A 43 12.20 0.96 -7.52
N VAL A 44 13.04 0.19 -6.81
CA VAL A 44 14.31 0.68 -6.26
C VAL A 44 15.54 -0.11 -6.71
N GLY A 45 15.34 -1.18 -7.48
CA GLY A 45 16.42 -2.09 -7.90
C GLY A 45 16.77 -3.15 -6.83
N THR A 46 17.41 -4.23 -7.27
CA THR A 46 17.69 -5.40 -6.42
C THR A 46 18.65 -5.09 -5.28
N ASP A 47 19.71 -4.32 -5.54
CA ASP A 47 20.73 -4.02 -4.51
C ASP A 47 20.16 -3.17 -3.38
N VAL A 48 19.35 -2.16 -3.71
CA VAL A 48 18.65 -1.33 -2.71
C VAL A 48 17.60 -2.15 -1.98
N THR A 49 16.84 -2.98 -2.71
CA THR A 49 15.84 -3.90 -2.12
C THR A 49 16.46 -4.76 -1.04
N LEU A 50 17.62 -5.38 -1.28
CA LEU A 50 18.31 -6.20 -0.28
C LEU A 50 18.61 -5.43 1.02
N ASN A 51 18.95 -4.14 0.91
CA ASN A 51 19.30 -3.30 2.04
C ASN A 51 18.07 -2.84 2.84
N ILE A 52 16.95 -2.56 2.17
CA ILE A 52 15.76 -1.97 2.81
C ILE A 52 14.65 -2.99 3.09
N LYS A 53 14.75 -4.22 2.54
CA LYS A 53 13.70 -5.25 2.58
C LYS A 53 13.11 -5.43 3.98
N ASN A 54 13.96 -5.55 4.99
CA ASN A 54 13.50 -5.81 6.36
C ASN A 54 12.71 -4.62 6.94
N ALA A 55 13.11 -3.39 6.62
CA ALA A 55 12.38 -2.20 7.02
C ALA A 55 11.03 -2.08 6.29
N VAL A 56 10.99 -2.42 5.00
CA VAL A 56 9.75 -2.46 4.22
C VAL A 56 8.79 -3.53 4.73
N ILE A 57 9.29 -4.73 5.05
CA ILE A 57 8.50 -5.79 5.71
C ILE A 57 7.88 -5.26 7.01
N HIS A 58 8.67 -4.56 7.81
CA HIS A 58 8.16 -4.00 9.05
C HIS A 58 7.06 -2.96 8.79
N GLN A 59 7.25 -2.09 7.80
CA GLN A 59 6.24 -1.11 7.40
C GLN A 59 4.94 -1.78 6.95
N ILE A 60 5.03 -2.84 6.12
CA ILE A 60 3.89 -3.66 5.70
C ILE A 60 3.11 -4.16 6.93
N GLU A 61 3.80 -4.76 7.91
CA GLU A 61 3.15 -5.30 9.10
C GLU A 61 2.52 -4.23 10.01
N GLN A 62 3.19 -3.07 10.17
CA GLN A 62 2.64 -1.94 10.93
C GLN A 62 1.38 -1.40 10.26
N GLN A 63 1.44 -1.13 8.95
CA GLN A 63 0.31 -0.62 8.18
C GLN A 63 -0.86 -1.60 8.22
N TYR A 64 -0.61 -2.89 7.98
CA TYR A 64 -1.61 -3.95 8.09
C TYR A 64 -2.27 -3.97 9.48
N THR A 65 -1.48 -3.87 10.55
CA THR A 65 -2.01 -3.87 11.93
C THR A 65 -2.96 -2.69 12.17
N LEU A 66 -2.66 -1.51 11.62
CA LEU A 66 -3.51 -0.33 11.75
C LEU A 66 -4.78 -0.44 10.91
N LEU A 67 -4.68 -0.94 9.68
CA LEU A 67 -5.83 -1.24 8.83
C LEU A 67 -6.80 -2.19 9.55
N LYS A 68 -6.29 -3.28 10.14
CA LYS A 68 -7.11 -4.24 10.92
C LYS A 68 -7.79 -3.62 12.13
N ARG A 69 -7.25 -2.52 12.67
CA ARG A 69 -7.79 -1.82 13.84
C ARG A 69 -8.63 -0.60 13.46
N ASN A 70 -8.75 -0.31 12.16
CA ASN A 70 -9.33 0.92 11.65
C ASN A 70 -8.65 2.18 12.26
N GLU A 71 -7.33 2.15 12.31
CA GLU A 71 -6.46 3.22 12.85
C GLU A 71 -5.51 3.80 11.77
N TYR A 72 -5.63 3.34 10.52
CA TYR A 72 -4.88 3.88 9.39
C TYR A 72 -5.70 4.96 8.69
N GLU A 73 -5.16 6.18 8.64
CA GLU A 73 -5.75 7.32 7.93
C GLU A 73 -4.64 8.04 7.17
N ILE A 74 -4.78 8.18 5.85
CA ILE A 74 -3.79 8.83 4.99
C ILE A 74 -3.65 10.32 5.31
N ALA A 75 -4.76 10.95 5.71
CA ALA A 75 -4.80 12.34 6.15
C ALA A 75 -3.96 12.63 7.40
N ASN A 76 -3.60 11.60 8.18
CA ASN A 76 -2.70 11.73 9.33
C ASN A 76 -1.21 11.62 8.94
N LEU A 77 -0.91 11.17 7.72
CA LEU A 77 0.44 10.90 7.22
C LEU A 77 0.93 11.99 6.27
N ILE A 78 0.06 12.49 5.41
CA ILE A 78 0.34 13.52 4.44
C ILE A 78 -0.74 14.60 4.46
N ASP A 79 -0.39 15.81 4.00
CA ASP A 79 -1.37 16.84 3.69
C ASP A 79 -2.09 16.46 2.40
N THR A 80 -3.29 15.90 2.51
CA THR A 80 -4.07 15.41 1.36
C THR A 80 -4.62 16.52 0.47
N ASP A 81 -4.62 17.78 0.93
CA ASP A 81 -4.92 18.94 0.09
C ASP A 81 -3.71 19.34 -0.77
N ASN A 82 -2.50 18.85 -0.45
CA ASN A 82 -1.32 18.99 -1.28
C ASN A 82 -1.32 17.91 -2.38
N VAL A 83 -1.69 18.34 -3.59
CA VAL A 83 -1.80 17.46 -4.76
C VAL A 83 -0.49 16.75 -5.07
N ASP A 84 0.67 17.37 -4.88
CA ASP A 84 1.96 16.73 -5.17
C ASP A 84 2.23 15.56 -4.22
N LEU A 85 1.93 15.70 -2.93
CA LEU A 85 2.10 14.61 -1.95
C LEU A 85 1.11 13.47 -2.20
N LEU A 86 -0.13 13.79 -2.55
CA LEU A 86 -1.13 12.78 -2.84
C LEU A 86 -0.85 12.06 -4.16
N ALA A 87 -0.38 12.77 -5.18
CA ALA A 87 0.06 12.20 -6.44
C ALA A 87 1.23 11.24 -6.23
N ASP A 88 2.23 11.63 -5.42
CA ASP A 88 3.39 10.79 -5.09
C ASP A 88 2.97 9.49 -4.36
N PHE A 89 2.03 9.60 -3.41
CA PHE A 89 1.43 8.43 -2.76
C PHE A 89 0.66 7.54 -3.77
N ALA A 90 -0.17 8.15 -4.61
CA ALA A 90 -0.93 7.46 -5.63
C ALA A 90 -0.02 6.76 -6.65
N GLU A 91 1.11 7.37 -7.02
CA GLU A 91 2.08 6.82 -7.96
C GLU A 91 2.70 5.54 -7.41
N GLY A 92 3.09 5.56 -6.13
CA GLY A 92 3.59 4.38 -5.44
C GLY A 92 2.58 3.24 -5.43
N PHE A 93 1.31 3.54 -5.11
CA PHE A 93 0.23 2.56 -5.14
C PHE A 93 0.03 1.98 -6.55
N MET A 94 -0.11 2.86 -7.54
CA MET A 94 -0.40 2.48 -8.94
C MET A 94 0.79 1.78 -9.60
N SER A 95 2.01 1.94 -9.10
CA SER A 95 3.19 1.20 -9.56
C SER A 95 3.15 -0.29 -9.17
N VAL A 96 2.47 -0.63 -8.07
CA VAL A 96 2.31 -2.02 -7.61
C VAL A 96 0.99 -2.63 -8.09
N TRP A 97 -0.05 -1.81 -8.28
CA TRP A 97 -1.41 -2.27 -8.63
C TRP A 97 -1.46 -3.30 -9.78
N PRO A 98 -0.77 -3.11 -10.93
CA PRO A 98 -0.82 -4.07 -12.04
C PRO A 98 -0.37 -5.50 -11.66
N LEU A 99 0.50 -5.64 -10.65
CA LEU A 99 0.96 -6.96 -10.19
C LEU A 99 -0.13 -7.71 -9.39
N ILE A 100 -1.04 -6.98 -8.75
CA ILE A 100 -2.07 -7.56 -7.89
C ILE A 100 -3.46 -7.52 -8.52
N GLU A 101 -3.67 -6.72 -9.57
CA GLU A 101 -4.93 -6.59 -10.29
C GLU A 101 -5.43 -7.96 -10.79
N ASP A 102 -4.55 -8.77 -11.38
CA ASP A 102 -4.87 -10.13 -11.82
C ASP A 102 -5.37 -11.00 -10.65
N MET A 103 -4.81 -10.80 -9.45
CA MET A 103 -5.20 -11.53 -8.24
C MET A 103 -6.61 -11.14 -7.78
N TRP A 104 -7.04 -9.90 -8.03
CA TRP A 104 -8.41 -9.44 -7.80
C TRP A 104 -9.36 -9.92 -8.90
N ALA A 105 -8.91 -10.03 -10.14
CA ALA A 105 -9.73 -10.54 -11.26
C ALA A 105 -10.08 -12.03 -11.11
N GLU A 106 -9.24 -12.80 -10.41
CA GLU A 106 -9.46 -14.23 -10.16
C GLU A 106 -10.48 -14.54 -9.04
N VAL A 107 -10.91 -13.55 -8.27
CA VAL A 107 -11.78 -13.74 -7.10
C VAL A 107 -13.13 -13.05 -7.29
N SER A 108 -14.17 -13.66 -6.71
CA SER A 108 -15.49 -13.03 -6.66
C SER A 108 -15.59 -12.18 -5.39
N ILE A 109 -15.79 -10.88 -5.56
CA ILE A 109 -16.03 -9.93 -4.47
C ILE A 109 -17.47 -9.43 -4.48
N GLY A 110 -17.96 -8.96 -3.34
CA GLY A 110 -19.29 -8.36 -3.24
C GLY A 110 -19.39 -7.03 -4.01
N ASP A 111 -20.60 -6.64 -4.42
CA ASP A 111 -20.85 -5.39 -5.16
C ASP A 111 -20.34 -4.16 -4.39
N GLY A 112 -20.54 -4.12 -3.06
CA GLY A 112 -20.05 -3.04 -2.22
C GLY A 112 -18.52 -2.88 -2.27
N THR A 113 -17.78 -3.98 -2.09
CA THR A 113 -16.32 -4.00 -2.19
C THR A 113 -15.85 -3.66 -3.60
N SER A 114 -16.51 -4.19 -4.64
CA SER A 114 -16.18 -3.84 -6.03
C SER A 114 -16.31 -2.34 -6.28
N ARG A 115 -17.37 -1.71 -5.75
CA ARG A 115 -17.58 -0.26 -5.88
C ARG A 115 -16.53 0.54 -5.10
N MET A 116 -16.17 0.12 -3.90
CA MET A 116 -15.12 0.79 -3.12
C MET A 116 -13.75 0.65 -3.77
N LEU A 117 -13.45 -0.52 -4.34
CA LEU A 117 -12.23 -0.73 -5.11
C LEU A 117 -12.18 0.17 -6.34
N SER A 118 -13.23 0.17 -7.18
CA SER A 118 -13.29 1.05 -8.34
C SER A 118 -13.19 2.53 -7.96
N ALA A 119 -13.84 2.94 -6.86
CA ALA A 119 -13.77 4.30 -6.35
C ALA A 119 -12.36 4.66 -5.85
N LEU A 120 -11.67 3.75 -5.15
CA LEU A 120 -10.28 3.93 -4.71
C LEU A 120 -9.35 4.16 -5.91
N LEU A 121 -9.38 3.25 -6.88
CA LEU A 121 -8.54 3.33 -8.08
C LEU A 121 -8.82 4.61 -8.86
N THR A 122 -10.10 4.97 -9.03
CA THR A 122 -10.48 6.23 -9.69
C THR A 122 -9.92 7.43 -8.93
N THR A 123 -9.98 7.42 -7.60
CA THR A 123 -9.45 8.52 -6.76
C THR A 123 -7.93 8.67 -6.93
N LEU A 124 -7.20 7.56 -6.96
CA LEU A 124 -5.73 7.58 -7.15
C LEU A 124 -5.35 7.99 -8.57
N MET A 125 -6.10 7.55 -9.59
CA MET A 125 -5.90 8.02 -10.97
C MET A 125 -6.15 9.53 -11.12
N LEU A 126 -7.20 10.05 -10.49
CA LEU A 126 -7.46 11.50 -10.44
C LEU A 126 -6.36 12.26 -9.68
N ALA A 127 -5.75 11.66 -8.66
CA ALA A 127 -4.64 12.26 -7.95
C ALA A 127 -3.37 12.36 -8.81
N LEU A 128 -3.14 11.38 -9.69
CA LEU A 128 -2.02 11.39 -10.64
C LEU A 128 -2.21 12.41 -11.76
N ASP A 129 -3.36 12.35 -12.43
CA ASP A 129 -3.71 13.26 -13.52
C ASP A 129 -5.23 13.37 -13.64
N GLU A 130 -5.81 14.40 -13.01
CA GLU A 130 -7.24 14.65 -13.02
C GLU A 130 -7.76 14.95 -14.44
N GLU A 131 -7.02 15.73 -15.23
CA GLU A 131 -7.45 16.13 -16.58
C GLU A 131 -7.51 14.92 -17.51
N GLN A 132 -6.44 14.13 -17.56
CA GLN A 132 -6.35 12.94 -18.39
C GLN A 132 -7.36 11.89 -17.96
N THR A 133 -7.49 11.63 -16.65
CA THR A 133 -8.46 10.66 -16.13
C THR A 133 -9.88 11.05 -16.50
N GLN A 134 -10.27 12.32 -16.34
CA GLN A 134 -11.59 12.79 -16.73
C GLN A 134 -11.82 12.73 -18.25
N ALA A 135 -10.79 12.99 -19.06
CA ALA A 135 -10.88 12.85 -20.51
C ALA A 135 -11.19 11.39 -20.91
N GLN A 136 -10.45 10.43 -20.36
CA GLN A 136 -10.68 8.99 -20.60
C GLN A 136 -12.07 8.55 -20.15
N MET A 137 -12.55 9.05 -19.00
CA MET A 137 -13.91 8.75 -18.51
C MET A 137 -14.99 9.28 -19.46
N LYS A 138 -14.84 10.49 -19.98
CA LYS A 138 -15.76 11.06 -20.98
C LYS A 138 -15.76 10.26 -22.28
N GLU A 139 -14.58 9.84 -22.75
CA GLU A 139 -14.44 8.96 -23.92
C GLU A 139 -15.12 7.60 -23.70
N ALA A 140 -15.10 7.08 -22.47
CA ALA A 140 -15.81 5.88 -22.06
C ALA A 140 -17.33 6.08 -21.84
N GLY A 141 -17.86 7.28 -22.09
CA GLY A 141 -19.29 7.59 -22.00
C GLY A 141 -19.77 8.06 -20.61
N ILE A 142 -18.86 8.47 -19.73
CA ILE A 142 -19.21 9.07 -18.44
C ILE A 142 -19.38 10.59 -18.63
N ASP A 143 -20.63 11.03 -18.72
CA ASP A 143 -20.97 12.44 -18.99
C ASP A 143 -20.44 13.41 -17.92
N THR A 144 -20.48 12.98 -16.65
CA THR A 144 -20.06 13.77 -15.49
C THR A 144 -19.05 12.97 -14.67
N PRO A 145 -17.76 12.97 -15.04
CA PRO A 145 -16.75 12.31 -14.24
C PRO A 145 -16.57 13.02 -12.90
N PRO A 146 -16.24 12.29 -11.83
CA PRO A 146 -15.95 12.89 -10.53
C PRO A 146 -14.67 13.72 -10.57
N THR A 147 -14.54 14.64 -9.63
CA THR A 147 -13.30 15.38 -9.37
C THR A 147 -12.54 14.74 -8.22
N LEU A 148 -11.22 14.91 -8.16
CA LEU A 148 -10.41 14.42 -7.04
C LEU A 148 -10.99 14.92 -5.71
N LYS A 149 -11.27 16.23 -5.65
CA LYS A 149 -11.85 16.90 -4.47
C LYS A 149 -13.17 16.29 -4.01
N SER A 150 -14.01 15.80 -4.92
CA SER A 150 -15.29 15.16 -4.56
C SER A 150 -15.11 13.77 -3.94
N MET A 151 -14.00 13.10 -4.25
CA MET A 151 -13.69 11.74 -3.82
C MET A 151 -12.88 11.71 -2.51
N LEU A 152 -12.01 12.69 -2.29
CA LEU A 152 -11.14 12.80 -1.11
C LEU A 152 -11.81 12.52 0.24
N PRO A 153 -13.02 13.04 0.55
CA PRO A 153 -13.64 12.81 1.87
C PRO A 153 -13.94 11.33 2.19
N GLN A 154 -13.92 10.47 1.17
CA GLN A 154 -14.21 9.03 1.31
C GLN A 154 -12.94 8.17 1.20
N LEU A 155 -11.77 8.75 0.94
CA LEU A 155 -10.54 8.01 0.63
C LEU A 155 -10.19 6.99 1.72
N ASP A 156 -10.16 7.41 2.99
CA ASP A 156 -9.85 6.50 4.11
C ASP A 156 -10.85 5.34 4.24
N MET A 157 -12.13 5.59 3.97
CA MET A 157 -13.17 4.55 3.97
C MET A 157 -12.95 3.54 2.85
N MET A 158 -12.63 4.02 1.64
CA MET A 158 -12.34 3.15 0.50
C MET A 158 -11.10 2.28 0.78
N ILE A 159 -10.04 2.88 1.33
CA ILE A 159 -8.82 2.17 1.73
C ILE A 159 -9.14 1.06 2.73
N LEU A 160 -9.91 1.36 3.78
CA LEU A 160 -10.27 0.40 4.81
C LEU A 160 -11.06 -0.79 4.22
N GLU A 161 -12.11 -0.52 3.44
CA GLU A 161 -12.96 -1.57 2.85
C GLU A 161 -12.14 -2.51 1.97
N VAL A 162 -11.33 -1.95 1.07
CA VAL A 162 -10.53 -2.74 0.13
C VAL A 162 -9.46 -3.55 0.85
N ALA A 163 -8.77 -2.97 1.84
CA ALA A 163 -7.78 -3.68 2.63
C ALA A 163 -8.39 -4.83 3.45
N MET A 164 -9.58 -4.62 4.02
CA MET A 164 -10.29 -5.66 4.77
C MET A 164 -10.73 -6.81 3.88
N ALA A 165 -11.21 -6.52 2.67
CA ALA A 165 -11.56 -7.54 1.69
C ALA A 165 -10.33 -8.34 1.22
N ALA A 166 -9.20 -7.66 0.97
CA ALA A 166 -7.95 -8.32 0.62
C ALA A 166 -7.50 -9.31 1.71
N ASP A 167 -7.56 -8.91 2.99
CA ASP A 167 -7.20 -9.78 4.11
C ASP A 167 -8.12 -11.01 4.20
N GLU A 168 -9.43 -10.84 4.03
CA GLU A 168 -10.38 -11.95 4.05
C GLU A 168 -10.08 -12.98 2.95
N LEU A 169 -9.82 -12.51 1.74
CA LEU A 169 -9.45 -13.34 0.59
C LEU A 169 -8.11 -14.05 0.82
N GLN A 170 -7.13 -13.34 1.37
CA GLN A 170 -5.81 -13.89 1.66
C GLN A 170 -5.88 -14.96 2.77
N ILE A 171 -6.78 -14.83 3.77
CA ILE A 171 -7.04 -15.89 4.77
C ILE A 171 -7.56 -17.15 4.08
N GLY A 172 -8.48 -17.02 3.13
CA GLY A 172 -9.00 -18.14 2.34
C GLY A 172 -7.92 -18.88 1.52
N TYR A 173 -6.85 -18.18 1.16
CA TYR A 173 -5.70 -18.72 0.40
C TYR A 173 -4.64 -19.43 1.28
N LYS A 174 -4.80 -19.46 2.62
CA LYS A 174 -3.75 -19.94 3.55
C LYS A 174 -3.52 -21.46 3.49
N GLY A 175 -2.63 -21.85 2.57
CA GLY A 175 -1.72 -22.99 2.70
C GLY A 175 -0.26 -22.60 2.95
N GLN A 176 0.15 -21.35 2.67
CA GLN A 176 1.51 -20.86 2.89
C GLN A 176 1.49 -19.46 3.53
N LYS A 177 1.76 -19.40 4.84
CA LYS A 177 2.21 -18.13 5.45
C LYS A 177 3.64 -17.89 4.99
N VAL A 178 3.88 -16.86 4.20
CA VAL A 178 5.22 -16.32 3.98
C VAL A 178 5.74 -15.83 5.34
N ASN A 179 6.90 -16.33 5.78
CA ASN A 179 7.58 -15.77 6.94
C ASN A 179 8.58 -14.72 6.44
N PRO A 180 8.25 -13.42 6.52
CA PRO A 180 9.10 -12.38 5.96
C PRO A 180 10.40 -12.22 6.76
N TYR A 181 10.45 -12.72 8.00
CA TYR A 181 11.62 -12.70 8.87
C TYR A 181 12.44 -13.99 8.84
N LYS A 182 12.28 -14.85 7.82
CA LYS A 182 12.98 -16.15 7.75
C LYS A 182 14.51 -16.01 7.85
N ASP A 183 15.05 -14.86 7.44
CA ASP A 183 16.49 -14.57 7.40
C ASP A 183 16.98 -13.73 8.60
N ILE A 184 16.10 -13.31 9.53
CA ILE A 184 16.46 -12.51 10.70
C ILE A 184 16.73 -13.40 11.91
N GLY A 185 17.93 -13.29 12.48
CA GLY A 185 18.30 -13.99 13.70
C GLY A 185 17.57 -13.44 14.93
N ARG A 186 17.16 -14.34 15.85
CA ARG A 186 16.46 -13.96 17.11
C ARG A 186 17.17 -12.87 17.93
N ASN A 187 18.49 -12.74 17.83
CA ASN A 187 19.28 -11.80 18.60
C ASN A 187 19.69 -10.53 17.83
N ASP A 188 19.35 -10.44 16.55
CA ASP A 188 19.70 -9.30 15.70
C ASP A 188 18.90 -8.06 16.10
N ALA A 189 19.35 -6.89 15.66
CA ALA A 189 18.57 -5.66 15.81
C ALA A 189 17.22 -5.85 15.10
N CYS A 190 16.14 -5.50 15.78
CA CYS A 190 14.82 -5.65 15.19
C CYS A 190 14.63 -4.59 14.09
N PRO A 191 14.12 -4.97 12.91
CA PRO A 191 13.91 -4.03 11.79
C PRO A 191 12.78 -3.02 12.03
N CYS A 192 12.22 -3.01 13.25
CA CYS A 192 11.16 -2.10 13.68
C CYS A 192 11.68 -0.73 14.16
N ASP A 193 12.97 -0.46 13.98
CA ASP A 193 13.72 0.69 14.53
C ASP A 193 13.48 0.99 16.02
N SER A 194 12.95 0.02 16.78
CA SER A 194 12.70 0.15 18.22
C SER A 194 13.98 0.18 19.07
N GLY A 195 15.14 -0.06 18.47
CA GLY A 195 16.41 -0.26 19.16
C GLY A 195 16.52 -1.56 19.96
N LYS A 196 15.52 -2.46 19.89
CA LYS A 196 15.50 -3.76 20.61
C LYS A 196 15.98 -4.91 19.74
N LYS A 197 16.35 -6.04 20.37
CA LYS A 197 16.62 -7.31 19.66
C LYS A 197 15.32 -7.89 19.09
N PHE A 198 15.38 -8.61 17.97
CA PHE A 198 14.21 -9.19 17.29
C PHE A 198 13.31 -9.99 18.24
N LYS A 199 13.87 -10.90 19.04
CA LYS A 199 13.13 -11.68 20.08
C LYS A 199 12.44 -10.84 21.17
N GLN A 200 12.71 -9.54 21.25
CA GLN A 200 12.16 -8.61 22.22
C GLN A 200 11.24 -7.54 21.59
N CYS A 201 11.12 -7.47 20.25
CA CYS A 201 10.17 -6.64 19.48
C CYS A 201 9.30 -7.56 18.61
N CYS A 202 9.48 -7.58 17.29
CA CYS A 202 8.62 -8.29 16.32
C CYS A 202 8.70 -9.83 16.38
N GLY A 203 9.78 -10.39 16.93
CA GLY A 203 9.96 -11.84 17.06
C GLY A 203 9.35 -12.44 18.34
N LYS A 204 8.42 -11.72 18.99
CA LYS A 204 7.69 -12.18 20.17
C LYS A 204 6.42 -12.93 19.81
#